data_AF-A0A6V8SIY7-F1
#
_entry.id   AF-A0A6V8SIY7-F1
#
_cell.length_a   1.000
_cell.length_b   1.000
_cell.length_c   1.000
_cell.angle_alpha   90.00
_cell.angle_beta   90.00
_cell.angle_gamma   90.00
#
_symmetry.space_group_name_H-M   'P 1'
#
loop_
_entity.id
_entity.type
_entity.pdbx_description
1 polymer ?
#
loop_
_entity_poly.entity_id
_entity_poly.type
_entity_poly.pdbx_seq_one_letter_code
_entity_poly.pdbx_strand_id
1 'polypeptide(L)'
;MELQTNSKTTLTKNKGNRIALISMSIALIEVIMLAFMPIIAVDGTQYCGWKIAFYYWGKQYIYNYHEFGFNLILSSSILLPIIAVIATGIIWRKATSLKRSIFQLVVAVLLIYCGIAYLNALPLAEKTASETMFKTIYYAKNSNSYILTSYPLFNFAVCTFAAVVQIVTGILNIKAKKDN
;
A
#
# COMPACT_ATOMS: atom_id res chain seq x y z
N MET A 1 -42.10 -15.65 -9.44
CA MET A 1 -41.00 -14.92 -10.11
C MET A 1 -40.02 -14.29 -9.11
N GLU A 2 -40.44 -13.88 -7.91
CA GLU A 2 -39.59 -13.22 -6.89
C GLU A 2 -38.52 -14.11 -6.21
N LEU A 3 -38.74 -15.43 -6.11
CA LEU A 3 -37.77 -16.35 -5.48
C LEU A 3 -36.49 -16.56 -6.33
N GLN A 4 -36.59 -16.49 -7.66
CA GLN A 4 -35.43 -16.66 -8.54
C GLN A 4 -34.55 -15.40 -8.65
N THR A 5 -35.15 -14.21 -8.50
CA THR A 5 -34.42 -12.94 -8.45
C THR A 5 -33.58 -12.84 -7.17
N ASN A 6 -34.15 -13.24 -6.02
CA ASN A 6 -33.45 -13.22 -4.73
C ASN A 6 -32.27 -14.19 -4.62
N SER A 7 -32.33 -15.36 -5.27
CA SER A 7 -31.21 -16.32 -5.26
C SER A 7 -30.03 -15.84 -6.11
N LYS A 8 -30.28 -15.22 -7.27
CA LYS A 8 -29.25 -14.67 -8.17
C LYS A 8 -28.52 -13.45 -7.58
N THR A 9 -29.22 -12.52 -6.93
CA THR A 9 -28.60 -11.37 -6.24
C THR A 9 -27.75 -11.80 -5.05
N THR A 10 -28.16 -12.84 -4.31
CA THR A 10 -27.39 -13.35 -3.17
C THR A 10 -26.11 -14.07 -3.61
N LEU A 11 -26.17 -14.86 -4.70
CA LEU A 11 -25.01 -15.59 -5.23
C LEU A 11 -23.93 -14.65 -5.83
N THR A 12 -24.37 -13.62 -6.56
CA THR A 12 -23.48 -12.61 -7.17
C THR A 12 -22.80 -11.74 -6.11
N LYS A 13 -23.53 -11.35 -5.06
CA LYS A 13 -22.98 -10.62 -3.91
C LYS A 13 -21.91 -11.41 -3.17
N ASN A 14 -22.12 -12.71 -2.98
CA ASN A 14 -21.14 -13.58 -2.30
C ASN A 14 -19.86 -13.78 -3.15
N LYS A 15 -19.99 -13.86 -4.47
CA LYS A 15 -18.84 -13.97 -5.40
C LYS A 15 -18.02 -12.67 -5.46
N GLY A 16 -18.65 -11.50 -5.60
CA GLY A 16 -17.96 -10.20 -5.62
C GLY A 16 -17.20 -9.92 -4.32
N ASN A 17 -17.80 -10.27 -3.19
CA ASN A 17 -17.20 -10.18 -1.87
C ASN A 17 -15.94 -11.06 -1.71
N ARG A 18 -15.93 -12.28 -2.29
CA ARG A 18 -14.74 -13.14 -2.30
C ARG A 18 -13.61 -12.57 -3.16
N ILE A 19 -13.93 -12.04 -4.34
CA ILE A 19 -12.95 -11.40 -5.24
C ILE A 19 -12.30 -10.20 -4.55
N ALA A 20 -13.09 -9.36 -3.87
CA ALA A 20 -12.58 -8.25 -3.09
C ALA A 20 -11.60 -8.72 -2.00
N LEU A 21 -11.93 -9.75 -1.24
CA LEU A 21 -11.01 -10.28 -0.22
C LEU A 21 -9.70 -10.79 -0.84
N ILE A 22 -9.76 -11.55 -1.93
CA ILE A 22 -8.57 -12.09 -2.61
C ILE A 22 -7.68 -10.94 -3.11
N SER A 23 -8.27 -9.96 -3.80
CA SER A 23 -7.52 -8.80 -4.32
C SER A 23 -6.82 -8.01 -3.20
N MET A 24 -7.49 -7.88 -2.04
CA MET A 24 -6.94 -7.21 -0.87
C MET A 24 -5.79 -8.01 -0.25
N SER A 25 -5.91 -9.33 -0.17
CA SER A 25 -4.83 -10.20 0.33
C SER A 25 -3.58 -10.13 -0.56
N ILE A 26 -3.75 -10.10 -1.89
CA ILE A 26 -2.64 -9.94 -2.83
C ILE A 26 -1.97 -8.57 -2.63
N ALA A 27 -2.76 -7.49 -2.58
CA ALA A 27 -2.22 -6.15 -2.35
C ALA A 27 -1.48 -6.04 -1.00
N LEU A 28 -1.98 -6.71 0.04
CA LEU A 28 -1.30 -6.74 1.34
C LEU A 28 0.08 -7.41 1.25
N ILE A 29 0.17 -8.56 0.57
CA ILE A 29 1.45 -9.26 0.37
C ILE A 29 2.43 -8.33 -0.34
N GLU A 30 1.98 -7.63 -1.38
CA GLU A 30 2.83 -6.68 -2.10
C GLU A 30 3.26 -5.49 -1.23
N VAL A 31 2.38 -4.92 -0.40
CA VAL A 31 2.75 -3.85 0.55
C VAL A 31 3.78 -4.33 1.57
N ILE A 32 3.69 -5.58 2.02
CA ILE A 32 4.70 -6.18 2.92
C ILE A 32 6.02 -6.37 2.18
N MET A 33 5.98 -6.95 0.97
CA MET A 33 7.16 -7.16 0.14
C MET A 33 7.86 -5.84 -0.19
N LEU A 34 7.12 -4.76 -0.34
CA LEU A 34 7.63 -3.42 -0.56
C LEU A 34 8.53 -2.91 0.58
N ALA A 35 8.33 -3.36 1.81
CA ALA A 35 9.27 -3.07 2.88
C ALA A 35 10.66 -3.70 2.60
N PHE A 36 10.72 -4.87 1.97
CA PHE A 36 11.95 -5.66 1.82
C PHE A 36 12.59 -5.57 0.43
N MET A 37 11.84 -5.13 -0.58
CA MET A 37 12.34 -5.00 -1.95
C MET A 37 13.08 -3.69 -2.18
N PRO A 38 14.07 -3.66 -3.10
CA PRO A 38 14.75 -2.44 -3.53
C PRO A 38 13.76 -1.40 -4.05
N ILE A 39 13.79 -0.18 -3.51
CA ILE A 39 12.90 0.93 -3.90
C ILE A 39 13.68 2.01 -4.64
N ILE A 40 14.85 2.37 -4.12
CA ILE A 40 15.76 3.34 -4.74
C ILE A 40 17.13 2.69 -4.93
N ALA A 41 17.85 3.14 -5.94
CA ALA A 41 19.27 2.88 -6.10
C ALA A 41 20.03 4.20 -6.05
N VAL A 42 21.13 4.23 -5.30
CA VAL A 42 22.06 5.35 -5.24
C VAL A 42 23.44 4.82 -5.57
N ASP A 43 23.96 5.22 -6.73
CA ASP A 43 25.29 4.78 -7.20
C ASP A 43 25.44 3.25 -7.26
N GLY A 44 24.40 2.58 -7.77
CA GLY A 44 24.34 1.12 -7.86
C GLY A 44 24.01 0.42 -6.54
N THR A 45 24.10 1.10 -5.39
CA THR A 45 23.69 0.57 -4.08
C THR A 45 22.18 0.63 -3.94
N GLN A 46 21.55 -0.51 -3.66
CA GLN A 46 20.11 -0.62 -3.54
C GLN A 46 19.63 -0.46 -2.09
N TYR A 47 18.60 0.38 -1.91
CA TYR A 47 17.96 0.60 -0.63
C TYR A 47 16.52 0.11 -0.67
N CYS A 48 16.19 -0.82 0.22
CA CYS A 48 14.86 -1.37 0.35
C CYS A 48 13.92 -0.46 1.16
N GLY A 49 12.61 -0.71 1.04
CA GLY A 49 11.58 0.17 1.57
C GLY A 49 11.69 0.46 3.06
N TRP A 50 12.08 -0.54 3.87
CA TRP A 50 12.23 -0.35 5.31
C TRP A 50 13.43 0.54 5.67
N LYS A 51 14.52 0.48 4.87
CA LYS A 51 15.71 1.33 5.07
C LYS A 51 15.43 2.80 4.78
N ILE A 52 14.55 3.11 3.84
CA ILE A 52 14.22 4.50 3.51
C ILE A 52 12.99 5.03 4.28
N ALA A 53 12.22 4.14 4.92
CA ALA A 53 11.02 4.49 5.68
C ALA A 53 11.26 4.56 7.20
N PHE A 54 11.85 3.53 7.80
CA PHE A 54 11.85 3.33 9.26
C PHE A 54 13.22 3.49 9.92
N TYR A 55 14.29 3.65 9.14
CA TYR A 55 15.64 3.69 9.68
C TYR A 55 15.77 4.89 10.63
N TYR A 56 16.30 4.62 11.85
CA TYR A 56 16.31 5.45 13.07
C TYR A 56 15.37 5.05 14.22
N TRP A 57 14.48 4.05 14.10
CA TRP A 57 13.73 3.56 15.28
C TRP A 57 14.56 2.55 16.11
N GLY A 58 15.51 3.04 16.93
CA GLY A 58 16.28 2.25 17.92
C GLY A 58 17.77 2.60 18.05
N LYS A 59 18.41 2.23 19.17
CA LYS A 59 19.88 2.30 19.33
C LYS A 59 20.54 1.25 18.42
N GLN A 60 21.34 1.69 17.45
CA GLN A 60 22.00 0.82 16.49
C GLN A 60 23.45 0.53 16.91
N TYR A 61 23.83 -0.74 16.95
CA TYR A 61 25.14 -1.26 17.37
C TYR A 61 26.15 -1.39 16.20
N ILE A 62 25.86 -0.83 15.03
CA ILE A 62 26.70 -0.92 13.83
C ILE A 62 27.34 0.45 13.57
N TYR A 63 28.67 0.52 13.68
CA TYR A 63 29.47 1.72 13.44
C TYR A 63 29.28 2.25 12.00
N ASN A 64 29.04 3.56 11.83
CA ASN A 64 28.93 4.32 10.57
C ASN A 64 27.64 4.21 9.71
N TYR A 65 26.49 3.79 10.23
CA TYR A 65 25.29 3.58 9.40
C TYR A 65 24.11 4.51 9.74
N HIS A 66 24.09 5.71 9.15
CA HIS A 66 22.96 6.65 9.17
C HIS A 66 22.75 7.19 7.76
N GLU A 67 22.08 6.46 6.88
CA GLU A 67 21.88 6.93 5.48
C GLU A 67 20.56 7.69 5.34
N PHE A 68 19.50 7.17 5.94
CA PHE A 68 18.17 7.77 5.97
C PHE A 68 17.61 7.75 7.39
N GLY A 69 16.84 8.78 7.73
CA GLY A 69 16.07 8.89 8.96
C GLY A 69 14.59 8.53 8.75
N PHE A 70 13.82 8.56 9.85
CA PHE A 70 12.40 8.20 9.85
C PHE A 70 11.59 9.09 8.90
N ASN A 71 10.91 8.46 7.95
CA ASN A 71 10.05 9.14 6.99
C ASN A 71 8.58 8.79 7.24
N LEU A 72 7.86 9.72 7.90
CA LEU A 72 6.46 9.53 8.29
C LEU A 72 5.54 9.15 7.11
N ILE A 73 5.78 9.70 5.93
CA ILE A 73 4.95 9.45 4.74
C ILE A 73 5.18 8.01 4.28
N LEU A 74 6.44 7.62 4.07
CA LEU A 74 6.79 6.25 3.63
C LEU A 74 6.40 5.20 4.68
N SER A 75 6.64 5.49 5.96
CA SER A 75 6.22 4.63 7.08
C SER A 75 4.70 4.45 7.13
N SER A 76 3.94 5.53 7.05
CA SER A 76 2.48 5.45 7.10
C SER A 76 1.90 4.77 5.85
N SER A 77 2.54 4.89 4.69
CA SER A 77 2.14 4.14 3.49
C SER A 77 2.27 2.63 3.62
N ILE A 78 3.21 2.11 4.43
CA ILE A 78 3.28 0.68 4.73
C ILE A 78 2.27 0.30 5.82
N LEU A 79 2.26 1.05 6.93
CA LEU A 79 1.51 0.67 8.13
C LEU A 79 0.00 0.81 7.96
N LEU A 80 -0.49 1.89 7.34
CA LEU A 80 -1.93 2.16 7.23
C LEU A 80 -2.67 1.08 6.41
N PRO A 81 -2.17 0.64 5.23
CA PRO A 81 -2.80 -0.46 4.52
C PRO A 81 -2.81 -1.77 5.33
N ILE A 82 -1.71 -2.11 6.02
CA ILE A 82 -1.66 -3.33 6.86
C ILE A 82 -2.74 -3.27 7.95
N ILE A 83 -2.80 -2.16 8.70
CA ILE A 83 -3.79 -1.96 9.76
C ILE A 83 -5.21 -2.02 9.20
N ALA A 84 -5.45 -1.37 8.05
CA ALA A 84 -6.76 -1.37 7.41
C ALA A 84 -7.16 -2.78 6.96
N VAL A 85 -6.27 -3.58 6.41
CA VAL A 85 -6.60 -4.97 6.03
C VAL A 85 -6.95 -5.82 7.26
N ILE A 86 -6.19 -5.71 8.35
CA ILE A 86 -6.50 -6.39 9.62
C ILE A 86 -7.88 -5.99 10.13
N ALA A 87 -8.16 -4.68 10.17
CA ALA A 87 -9.46 -4.15 10.57
C ALA A 87 -10.59 -4.63 9.64
N THR A 88 -10.34 -4.72 8.33
CA THR A 88 -11.30 -5.26 7.36
C THR A 88 -11.68 -6.69 7.71
N GLY A 89 -10.70 -7.55 8.01
CA GLY A 89 -10.94 -8.94 8.39
C GLY A 89 -11.84 -9.07 9.62
N ILE A 90 -11.65 -8.21 10.62
CA ILE A 90 -12.48 -8.17 11.83
C ILE A 90 -13.90 -7.68 11.52
N ILE A 91 -14.01 -6.57 10.78
CA ILE A 91 -15.28 -5.94 10.37
C ILE A 91 -16.10 -6.88 9.50
N TRP A 92 -15.45 -7.66 8.63
CA TRP A 92 -16.12 -8.61 7.75
C TRP A 92 -16.87 -9.70 8.50
N ARG A 93 -16.43 -10.06 9.72
CA ARG A 93 -17.12 -11.05 10.55
C ARG A 93 -18.32 -10.47 11.29
N LYS A 94 -18.25 -9.21 11.73
CA LYS A 94 -19.18 -8.65 12.73
C LYS A 94 -20.04 -7.48 12.25
N ALA A 95 -19.69 -6.81 11.16
CA ALA A 95 -20.33 -5.55 10.77
C ALA A 95 -21.46 -5.74 9.75
N THR A 96 -22.33 -4.72 9.65
CA THR A 96 -23.39 -4.62 8.64
C THR A 96 -22.81 -4.41 7.23
N SER A 97 -23.60 -4.71 6.19
CA SER A 97 -23.22 -4.56 4.79
C SER A 97 -22.73 -3.14 4.44
N LEU A 98 -23.40 -2.11 4.99
CA LEU A 98 -23.01 -0.71 4.78
C LEU A 98 -21.64 -0.40 5.36
N LYS A 99 -21.38 -0.80 6.62
CA LYS A 99 -20.08 -0.58 7.27
C LYS A 99 -18.95 -1.29 6.53
N ARG A 100 -19.19 -2.51 6.04
CA ARG A 100 -18.22 -3.24 5.20
C ARG A 100 -17.91 -2.48 3.91
N SER A 101 -18.94 -1.95 3.25
CA SER A 101 -18.79 -1.21 1.98
C SER A 101 -17.99 0.08 2.15
N ILE A 102 -18.30 0.86 3.20
CA ILE A 102 -17.52 2.07 3.54
C ILE A 102 -16.07 1.70 3.81
N PHE A 103 -15.84 0.62 4.54
CA PHE A 103 -14.49 0.18 4.87
C PHE A 103 -13.70 -0.26 3.62
N GLN A 104 -14.34 -0.91 2.65
CA GLN A 104 -13.72 -1.22 1.35
C GLN A 104 -13.26 0.05 0.62
N LEU A 105 -14.05 1.11 0.65
CA LEU A 105 -13.67 2.40 0.06
C LEU A 105 -12.47 3.02 0.79
N VAL A 106 -12.44 2.95 2.12
CA VAL A 106 -11.29 3.43 2.91
C VAL A 106 -10.02 2.65 2.57
N VAL A 107 -10.11 1.31 2.48
CA VAL A 107 -8.98 0.47 2.07
C VAL A 107 -8.48 0.86 0.68
N ALA A 108 -9.39 1.11 -0.28
CA ALA A 108 -9.02 1.53 -1.62
C ALA A 108 -8.18 2.82 -1.62
N VAL A 109 -8.60 3.82 -0.84
CA VAL A 109 -7.88 5.09 -0.71
C VAL A 109 -6.48 4.86 -0.12
N LEU A 110 -6.37 4.01 0.91
CA LEU A 110 -5.08 3.70 1.55
C LEU A 110 -4.12 2.94 0.62
N LEU A 111 -4.63 2.04 -0.21
CA LEU A 111 -3.82 1.34 -1.23
C LEU A 111 -3.29 2.31 -2.29
N ILE A 112 -4.13 3.23 -2.77
CA ILE A 112 -3.71 4.28 -3.71
C ILE A 112 -2.66 5.19 -3.06
N TYR A 113 -2.91 5.64 -1.83
CA TYR A 113 -1.96 6.43 -1.06
C TYR A 113 -0.60 5.74 -0.93
N CYS A 114 -0.60 4.44 -0.63
CA CYS A 114 0.63 3.66 -0.52
C CYS A 114 1.44 3.68 -1.82
N GLY A 115 0.80 3.38 -2.95
CA GLY A 115 1.49 3.37 -4.23
C GLY A 115 1.99 4.76 -4.63
N ILE A 116 1.21 5.82 -4.41
CA ILE A 116 1.64 7.21 -4.72
C ILE A 116 2.84 7.61 -3.87
N ALA A 117 2.85 7.28 -2.57
CA ALA A 117 3.98 7.59 -1.69
C ALA A 117 5.28 6.95 -2.20
N TYR A 118 5.23 5.68 -2.61
CA TYR A 118 6.41 4.97 -3.09
C TYR A 118 6.84 5.32 -4.52
N LEU A 119 5.93 5.76 -5.39
CA LEU A 119 6.31 6.42 -6.64
C LEU A 119 7.10 7.71 -6.41
N ASN A 120 6.89 8.35 -5.26
CA ASN A 120 7.62 9.55 -4.82
C ASN A 120 8.76 9.23 -3.83
N ALA A 121 9.24 7.98 -3.79
CA ALA A 121 10.24 7.57 -2.81
C ALA A 121 11.56 8.35 -2.90
N LEU A 122 12.01 8.76 -4.09
CA LEU A 122 13.24 9.57 -4.24
C LEU A 122 13.17 10.90 -3.47
N PRO A 123 12.26 11.84 -3.81
CA PRO A 123 12.18 13.11 -3.09
C PRO A 123 11.76 12.95 -1.62
N LEU A 124 11.08 11.86 -1.26
CA LEU A 124 10.75 11.57 0.14
C LEU A 124 11.99 11.10 0.91
N ALA A 125 12.80 10.19 0.37
CA ALA A 125 14.01 9.71 1.01
C ALA A 125 15.04 10.83 1.20
N GLU A 126 15.14 11.77 0.24
CA GLU A 126 16.03 12.93 0.36
C GLU A 126 15.72 13.81 1.57
N LYS A 127 14.44 13.96 1.94
CA LYS A 127 14.03 14.80 3.09
C LYS A 127 14.53 14.27 4.43
N THR A 128 14.91 13.00 4.49
CA THR A 128 15.39 12.34 5.71
C THR A 128 16.80 11.79 5.53
N ALA A 129 17.47 12.05 4.41
CA ALA A 129 18.84 11.63 4.19
C ALA A 129 19.78 12.33 5.17
N SER A 130 20.80 11.61 5.66
CA SER A 130 21.87 12.23 6.44
C SER A 130 22.76 13.12 5.57
N GLU A 131 23.60 13.97 6.19
CA GLU A 131 24.55 14.81 5.46
C GLU A 131 25.49 14.01 4.55
N THR A 132 26.01 12.89 5.04
CA THR A 132 26.89 12.00 4.26
C THR A 132 26.14 11.40 3.08
N MET A 133 24.89 10.94 3.30
CA MET A 133 24.09 10.36 2.23
C MET A 133 23.64 11.40 1.21
N PHE A 134 23.37 12.63 1.64
CA PHE A 134 23.01 13.72 0.75
C PHE A 134 24.14 14.03 -0.25
N LYS A 135 25.40 13.99 0.21
CA LYS A 135 26.57 14.11 -0.68
C LYS A 135 26.63 12.96 -1.70
N THR A 136 26.37 11.73 -1.28
CA THR A 136 26.30 10.57 -2.20
C THR A 136 25.18 10.73 -3.22
N ILE A 137 23.98 11.14 -2.79
CA ILE A 137 22.84 11.41 -3.67
C ILE A 137 23.18 12.52 -4.68
N TYR A 138 23.86 13.58 -4.26
CA TYR A 138 24.28 14.67 -5.16
C TYR A 138 25.16 14.15 -6.32
N TYR A 139 26.18 13.36 -6.01
CA TYR A 139 27.03 12.77 -7.06
C TYR A 139 26.27 11.76 -7.92
N ALA A 140 25.42 10.93 -7.32
CA ALA A 140 24.60 9.95 -8.02
C ALA A 140 23.57 10.61 -8.97
N LYS A 141 23.03 11.78 -8.61
CA LYS A 141 22.19 12.57 -9.52
C LYS A 141 22.97 13.04 -10.74
N ASN A 142 24.20 13.52 -10.54
CA ASN A 142 25.06 13.99 -11.63
C ASN A 142 25.49 12.88 -12.59
N SER A 143 25.61 11.64 -12.09
CA SER A 143 25.92 10.45 -12.92
C SER A 143 24.67 9.68 -13.39
N ASN A 144 23.46 10.19 -13.14
CA ASN A 144 22.19 9.51 -13.41
C ASN A 144 22.06 8.11 -12.76
N SER A 145 22.78 7.86 -11.66
CA SER A 145 22.72 6.61 -10.90
C SER A 145 21.82 6.71 -9.65
N TYR A 146 21.13 7.84 -9.47
CA TYR A 146 20.07 8.01 -8.48
C TYR A 146 18.69 7.78 -9.10
N ILE A 147 18.17 6.56 -8.96
CA ILE A 147 16.98 6.11 -9.68
C ILE A 147 15.97 5.41 -8.78
N LEU A 148 14.70 5.53 -9.14
CA LEU A 148 13.62 4.70 -8.61
C LEU A 148 13.71 3.34 -9.30
N THR A 149 13.70 2.25 -8.55
CA THR A 149 13.67 0.91 -9.13
C THR A 149 12.31 0.61 -9.76
N SER A 150 12.18 -0.54 -10.44
CA SER A 150 10.91 -0.95 -11.04
C SER A 150 9.86 -1.44 -10.04
N TYR A 151 10.27 -1.84 -8.83
CA TYR A 151 9.37 -2.48 -7.87
C TYR A 151 8.26 -1.54 -7.34
N PRO A 152 8.53 -0.25 -7.00
CA PRO A 152 7.49 0.71 -6.66
C PRO A 152 6.41 0.87 -7.74
N LEU A 153 6.81 0.83 -9.03
CA LEU A 153 5.87 0.93 -10.14
C LEU A 153 4.97 -0.31 -10.23
N PHE A 154 5.57 -1.50 -10.08
CA PHE A 154 4.82 -2.75 -10.02
C PHE A 154 3.83 -2.76 -8.85
N ASN A 155 4.27 -2.36 -7.65
CA ASN A 155 3.43 -2.28 -6.47
C ASN A 155 2.28 -1.28 -6.66
N PHE A 156 2.54 -0.11 -7.24
CA PHE A 156 1.50 0.88 -7.55
C PHE A 156 0.43 0.29 -8.48
N ALA A 157 0.83 -0.45 -9.52
CA ALA A 157 -0.11 -1.08 -10.44
C ALA A 157 -1.01 -2.10 -9.72
N VAL A 158 -0.42 -2.97 -8.88
CA VAL A 158 -1.18 -3.97 -8.11
C VAL A 158 -2.12 -3.32 -7.10
N CYS A 159 -1.62 -2.33 -6.34
CA CYS A 159 -2.42 -1.59 -5.35
C CYS A 159 -3.59 -0.84 -6.02
N THR A 160 -3.36 -0.23 -7.17
CA THR A 160 -4.39 0.47 -7.94
C THR A 160 -5.46 -0.49 -8.45
N PHE A 161 -5.05 -1.63 -9.00
CA PHE A 161 -5.99 -2.67 -9.43
C PHE A 161 -6.86 -3.16 -8.27
N ALA A 162 -6.24 -3.49 -7.12
CA ALA A 162 -6.97 -3.90 -5.94
C ALA A 162 -7.91 -2.81 -5.42
N ALA A 163 -7.49 -1.54 -5.44
CA ALA A 163 -8.32 -0.40 -5.06
C ALA A 163 -9.57 -0.27 -5.94
N VAL A 164 -9.43 -0.43 -7.27
CA VAL A 164 -10.57 -0.43 -8.20
C VAL A 164 -11.55 -1.55 -7.86
N VAL A 165 -11.07 -2.77 -7.59
CA VAL A 165 -11.92 -3.91 -7.18
C VAL A 165 -12.68 -3.59 -5.89
N GLN A 166 -12.02 -2.98 -4.91
CA GLN A 166 -12.67 -2.57 -3.66
C GLN A 166 -13.74 -1.49 -3.90
N ILE A 167 -13.45 -0.49 -4.73
CA ILE A 167 -14.38 0.59 -5.07
C ILE A 167 -15.64 0.02 -5.73
N VAL A 168 -15.46 -0.81 -6.77
CA VAL A 168 -16.57 -1.43 -7.49
C VAL A 168 -17.41 -2.28 -6.53
N THR A 169 -16.76 -3.12 -5.71
CA THR A 169 -17.47 -3.98 -4.76
C THR A 169 -18.22 -3.16 -3.70
N GLY A 170 -17.60 -2.12 -3.16
CA GLY A 170 -18.21 -1.21 -2.19
C GLY A 170 -19.44 -0.49 -2.76
N ILE A 171 -19.34 0.07 -3.97
CA ILE A 171 -20.45 0.76 -4.64
C ILE A 171 -21.61 -0.21 -4.91
N LEU A 172 -21.34 -1.41 -5.42
CA LEU A 172 -22.36 -2.42 -5.69
C LEU A 172 -23.09 -2.84 -4.41
N ASN A 173 -22.36 -3.02 -3.31
CA ASN A 173 -22.94 -3.38 -2.01
C ASN A 173 -23.82 -2.26 -1.42
N ILE A 174 -23.48 -0.98 -1.65
CA ILE A 174 -24.28 0.16 -1.23
C ILE A 174 -25.59 0.23 -2.04
N LYS A 175 -25.51 0.11 -3.38
CA LYS A 175 -26.70 0.12 -4.26
C LYS A 175 -27.69 -0.98 -3.88
N ALA A 176 -27.20 -2.22 -3.74
CA ALA A 176 -28.03 -3.35 -3.37
C ALA A 176 -28.66 -3.26 -1.97
N LYS A 177 -28.26 -2.31 -1.12
CA LYS A 177 -28.95 -2.02 0.15
C LYS A 177 -30.05 -0.97 -0.03
N LYS A 178 -29.89 -0.02 -0.96
CA LYS A 178 -30.89 1.02 -1.21
C LYS A 178 -32.14 0.46 -1.89
N ASP A 179 -31.98 -0.63 -2.62
CA ASP A 179 -33.06 -1.30 -3.36
C ASP A 179 -33.83 -2.34 -2.51
N ASN A 180 -33.46 -2.53 -1.24
CA ASN A 180 -34.10 -3.42 -0.25
C ASN A 180 -34.68 -2.62 0.91
#